data_AF-A0A248UPN5-F1
#
_entry.id   AF-A0A248UPN5-F1
#
_cell.length_a   1.000
_cell.length_b   1.000
_cell.length_c   1.000
_cell.angle_alpha   90.00
_cell.angle_beta   90.00
_cell.angle_gamma   90.00
#
_symmetry.space_group_name_H-M   'P 1'
#
loop_
_entity.id
_entity.type
_entity.pdbx_description
1 polymer ?
#
loop_
_entity_poly.entity_id
_entity_poly.type
_entity_poly.pdbx_seq_one_letter_code
_entity_poly.pdbx_strand_id
1 'polypeptide(L)'
;MGLDLIVEGCVKAGHEREWWRLIEQAFSGNVLSDTEIARFNEISSPGYENIGAPRVGSDPAADEWIIKAQRAQTPEQIAQTLMDFQGYYVLQLIESDGLPMYSHAGMYEGVDETSFRGSFLEDCMNVISDQMLAAAWEHKLPEAALKYGRALLEAADVAEDSPRVQRRSLLSRLTFSKPADTLLLQQQLDIVRAAGRWYIFWGERGHPIRAYF
;
A
#
# COMPACT_ATOMS: atom_id res chain seq x y z
N MET A 1 2.13 -1.74 17.97
CA MET A 1 2.61 -1.98 16.59
C MET A 1 1.46 -2.61 15.84
N GLY A 2 1.28 -2.29 14.56
CA GLY A 2 0.17 -2.83 13.76
C GLY A 2 0.64 -2.98 12.32
N LEU A 3 -0.18 -3.64 11.51
CA LEU A 3 0.18 -4.07 10.16
C LEU A 3 0.18 -2.90 9.18
N ASP A 4 1.32 -2.67 8.55
CA ASP A 4 1.45 -1.88 7.33
C ASP A 4 1.81 -2.80 6.15
N LEU A 5 1.20 -2.54 5.00
CA LEU A 5 1.39 -3.31 3.78
C LEU A 5 2.20 -2.47 2.82
N ILE A 6 3.45 -2.88 2.60
CA ILE A 6 4.44 -2.12 1.83
C ILE A 6 4.57 -2.73 0.43
N VAL A 7 4.53 -1.87 -0.58
CA VAL A 7 4.73 -2.26 -1.98
C VAL A 7 6.23 -2.41 -2.23
N GLU A 8 6.65 -3.61 -2.60
CA GLU A 8 8.04 -3.88 -3.00
C GLU A 8 8.25 -3.53 -4.47
N GLY A 9 9.49 -3.20 -4.86
CA GLY A 9 9.81 -2.94 -6.26
C GLY A 9 9.59 -4.18 -7.13
N CYS A 10 9.00 -4.01 -8.31
CA CYS A 10 8.79 -5.09 -9.27
C CYS A 10 10.05 -5.36 -10.10
N VAL A 11 10.16 -6.54 -10.71
CA VAL A 11 11.37 -6.89 -11.46
C VAL A 11 11.58 -6.05 -12.72
N LYS A 12 12.84 -5.65 -12.97
CA LYS A 12 13.28 -5.13 -14.28
C LYS A 12 13.54 -6.28 -15.26
N ALA A 13 13.18 -6.07 -16.53
CA ALA A 13 13.35 -7.07 -17.58
C ALA A 13 14.80 -7.58 -17.67
N GLY A 14 14.96 -8.90 -17.73
CA GLY A 14 16.26 -9.58 -17.80
C GLY A 14 16.87 -9.95 -16.43
N HIS A 15 16.22 -9.59 -15.32
CA HIS A 15 16.68 -9.89 -13.96
C HIS A 15 15.74 -10.84 -13.19
N GLU A 16 14.77 -11.46 -13.86
CA GLU A 16 13.67 -12.23 -13.27
C GLU A 16 14.16 -13.28 -12.28
N ARG A 17 15.10 -14.12 -12.69
CA ARG A 17 15.60 -15.22 -11.86
C ARG A 17 16.31 -14.73 -10.59
N GLU A 18 17.11 -13.68 -10.71
CA GLU A 18 17.87 -13.11 -9.59
C GLU A 18 16.92 -12.42 -8.61
N TRP A 19 16.01 -11.62 -9.14
CA TRP A 19 15.00 -10.90 -8.37
C TRP A 19 14.10 -11.86 -7.60
N TRP A 20 13.61 -12.93 -8.24
CA TRP A 20 12.76 -13.95 -7.59
C TRP A 20 13.46 -14.60 -6.41
N ARG A 21 14.74 -14.97 -6.56
CA ARG A 21 15.54 -15.51 -5.45
C ARG A 21 15.61 -14.55 -4.27
N LEU A 22 15.87 -13.27 -4.53
CA LEU A 22 16.06 -12.26 -3.49
C LEU A 22 14.75 -11.96 -2.74
N ILE A 23 13.63 -11.79 -3.45
CA ILE A 23 12.35 -11.51 -2.81
C ILE A 23 11.85 -12.72 -2.00
N GLU A 24 12.01 -13.95 -2.51
CA GLU A 24 11.65 -15.15 -1.77
C GLU A 24 12.48 -15.31 -0.49
N GLN A 25 13.78 -15.02 -0.55
CA GLN A 25 14.63 -15.01 0.63
C GLN A 25 14.16 -13.97 1.65
N ALA A 26 13.87 -12.75 1.20
CA ALA A 26 13.39 -11.67 2.07
C ALA A 26 12.04 -12.00 2.71
N PHE A 27 11.13 -12.68 2.01
CA PHE A 27 9.81 -13.07 2.52
C PHE A 27 9.87 -14.35 3.38
N SER A 28 10.94 -15.12 3.31
CA SER A 28 11.17 -16.28 4.19
C SER A 28 11.76 -15.89 5.55
N GLY A 29 11.94 -14.59 5.81
CA GLY A 29 12.54 -14.09 7.05
C GLY A 29 14.08 -14.14 7.07
N ASN A 30 14.72 -14.43 5.94
CA ASN A 30 16.18 -14.33 5.85
C ASN A 30 16.58 -12.85 5.73
N VAL A 31 17.61 -12.46 6.47
CA VAL A 31 18.19 -11.11 6.38
C VAL A 31 19.08 -11.08 5.14
N LEU A 32 18.72 -10.24 4.16
CA LEU A 32 19.58 -9.93 3.03
C LEU A 32 20.77 -9.10 3.51
N SER A 33 21.95 -9.36 2.95
CA SER A 33 23.12 -8.50 3.18
C SER A 33 22.94 -7.11 2.52
N ASP A 34 23.69 -6.10 2.97
CA ASP A 34 23.65 -4.76 2.36
C ASP A 34 23.91 -4.78 0.84
N THR A 35 24.79 -5.68 0.39
CA THR A 35 25.08 -5.89 -1.04
C THR A 35 23.88 -6.49 -1.78
N GLU A 36 23.18 -7.43 -1.16
CA GLU A 36 21.96 -8.02 -1.74
C GLU A 36 20.80 -7.03 -1.73
N ILE A 37 20.66 -6.18 -0.72
CA ILE A 37 19.66 -5.10 -0.67
C ILE A 37 19.95 -4.09 -1.78
N ALA A 38 21.19 -3.63 -1.90
CA ALA A 38 21.60 -2.71 -2.97
C ALA A 38 21.33 -3.32 -4.35
N ARG A 39 21.66 -4.60 -4.52
CA ARG A 39 21.41 -5.33 -5.76
C ARG A 39 19.92 -5.50 -6.05
N PHE A 40 19.12 -5.84 -5.04
CA PHE A 40 17.67 -5.94 -5.14
C PHE A 40 17.06 -4.62 -5.60
N ASN A 41 17.48 -3.50 -5.01
CA ASN A 41 17.03 -2.16 -5.40
C ASN A 41 17.45 -1.80 -6.84
N GLU A 42 18.65 -2.18 -7.26
CA GLU A 42 19.14 -1.93 -8.62
C GLU A 42 18.28 -2.65 -9.68
N ILE A 43 17.95 -3.92 -9.44
CA ILE A 43 17.20 -4.76 -10.38
C ILE A 43 15.68 -4.66 -10.22
N SER A 44 15.21 -3.80 -9.32
CA SER A 44 13.78 -3.52 -9.10
C SER A 44 13.38 -2.15 -9.61
N SER A 45 12.13 -2.02 -10.05
CA SER A 45 11.45 -0.77 -10.33
C SER A 45 10.50 -0.47 -9.17
N PRO A 46 10.64 0.66 -8.46
CA PRO A 46 9.79 1.02 -7.33
C PRO A 46 8.34 1.30 -7.77
N GLY A 47 7.40 1.16 -6.83
CA GLY A 47 5.97 1.29 -7.11
C GLY A 47 5.57 2.65 -7.72
N TYR A 48 6.15 3.74 -7.23
CA TYR A 48 5.84 5.09 -7.69
C TYR A 48 6.22 5.36 -9.16
N GLU A 49 7.12 4.58 -9.77
CA GLU A 49 7.44 4.73 -11.21
C GLU A 49 6.29 4.28 -12.11
N ASN A 50 5.51 3.29 -11.66
CA ASN A 50 4.50 2.60 -12.47
C ASN A 50 3.06 3.02 -12.16
N ILE A 51 2.89 4.05 -11.34
CA ILE A 51 1.57 4.55 -10.91
C ILE A 51 1.01 5.63 -11.83
N GLY A 52 1.81 6.12 -12.78
CA GLY A 52 1.41 7.15 -13.75
C GLY A 52 1.46 8.56 -13.20
N ALA A 53 2.23 8.80 -12.13
CA ALA A 53 2.39 10.14 -11.57
C ALA A 53 3.21 11.05 -12.51
N PRO A 54 2.85 12.34 -12.64
CA PRO A 54 3.64 13.34 -13.35
C PRO A 54 5.06 13.46 -12.77
N ARG A 55 6.05 13.70 -13.62
CA ARG A 55 7.46 13.76 -13.24
C ARG A 55 8.06 15.13 -13.50
N VAL A 56 8.73 15.68 -12.49
CA VAL A 56 9.42 16.99 -12.58
C VAL A 56 10.51 16.96 -13.66
N GLY A 57 10.54 18.01 -14.48
CA GLY A 57 11.39 18.17 -15.66
C GLY A 57 10.91 17.42 -16.89
N SER A 58 9.80 16.67 -16.80
CA SER A 58 9.16 15.98 -17.93
C SER A 58 7.73 16.48 -18.16
N ASP A 59 6.98 16.69 -17.08
CA ASP A 59 5.56 17.06 -17.11
C ASP A 59 5.34 18.47 -16.56
N PRO A 60 4.74 19.40 -17.34
CA PRO A 60 4.51 20.77 -16.88
C PRO A 60 3.71 20.88 -15.57
N ALA A 61 2.74 19.99 -15.35
CA ALA A 61 1.95 19.98 -14.12
C ALA A 61 2.78 19.64 -12.87
N ALA A 62 3.79 18.76 -13.01
CA ALA A 62 4.72 18.43 -11.93
C ALA A 62 5.62 19.63 -11.60
N ASP A 63 6.13 20.30 -12.63
CA ASP A 63 6.98 21.49 -12.50
C ASP A 63 6.24 22.61 -11.77
N GLU A 64 5.02 22.93 -12.20
CA GLU A 64 4.18 23.94 -11.56
C GLU A 64 3.88 23.59 -10.10
N TRP A 65 3.60 22.31 -9.83
CA TRP A 65 3.31 21.84 -8.49
C TRP A 65 4.51 22.02 -7.56
N ILE A 66 5.72 21.60 -7.96
CA ILE A 66 6.90 21.65 -7.10
C ILE A 66 7.36 23.10 -6.86
N ILE A 67 7.28 23.96 -7.88
CA ILE A 67 7.55 25.40 -7.75
C ILE A 67 6.64 26.01 -6.67
N LYS A 68 5.34 25.69 -6.71
CA LYS A 68 4.37 26.16 -5.73
C LYS A 68 4.61 25.56 -4.34
N ALA A 69 4.91 24.27 -4.26
CA ALA A 69 5.18 23.57 -2.99
C ALA A 69 6.42 24.14 -2.27
N GLN A 70 7.49 24.42 -3.02
CA GLN A 70 8.71 25.06 -2.50
C GLN A 70 8.60 26.58 -2.34
N ARG A 71 7.47 27.18 -2.77
CA ARG A 71 7.21 28.62 -2.74
C ARG A 71 8.31 29.42 -3.46
N ALA A 72 8.86 28.89 -4.55
CA ALA A 72 9.85 29.59 -5.36
C ALA A 72 9.18 30.76 -6.11
N GLN A 73 9.77 31.96 -6.04
CA GLN A 73 9.18 33.18 -6.57
C GLN A 73 10.04 33.88 -7.62
N THR A 74 11.37 33.79 -7.53
CA THR A 74 12.28 34.39 -8.52
C THR A 74 12.67 33.39 -9.62
N PRO A 75 13.07 33.86 -10.81
CA PRO A 75 13.55 32.97 -11.87
C PRO A 75 14.69 32.04 -11.42
N GLU A 76 15.61 32.54 -10.60
CA GLU A 76 16.73 31.76 -10.07
C GLU A 76 16.25 30.67 -9.09
N GLN A 77 15.30 31.01 -8.21
CA GLN A 77 14.71 30.04 -7.27
C GLN A 77 13.92 28.95 -8.00
N ILE A 78 13.17 29.33 -9.04
CA ILE A 78 12.42 28.40 -9.88
C ILE A 78 13.40 27.45 -10.59
N ALA A 79 14.44 27.98 -11.23
CA ALA A 79 15.43 27.17 -11.92
C ALA A 79 16.13 26.19 -10.95
N GLN A 80 16.54 26.66 -9.76
CA GLN A 80 17.15 25.80 -8.74
C GLN A 80 16.17 24.72 -8.27
N THR A 81 14.92 25.06 -8.02
CA THR A 81 13.88 24.10 -7.60
C THR A 81 13.69 23.00 -8.64
N LEU A 82 13.62 23.36 -9.93
CA LEU A 82 13.47 22.37 -10.99
C LEU A 82 14.71 21.48 -11.14
N MET A 83 15.92 22.01 -10.90
CA MET A 83 17.15 21.22 -10.88
C MET A 83 17.19 20.25 -9.70
N ASP A 84 16.88 20.72 -8.49
CA ASP A 84 16.95 19.92 -7.26
C ASP A 84 15.97 18.75 -7.26
N PHE A 85 14.81 18.93 -7.90
CA PHE A 85 13.74 17.93 -7.94
C PHE A 85 13.62 17.22 -9.29
N GLN A 86 14.57 17.40 -10.21
CA GLN A 86 14.51 16.78 -11.53
C GLN A 86 14.35 15.26 -11.43
N GLY A 87 13.33 14.70 -12.11
CA GLY A 87 13.04 13.28 -12.10
C GLY A 87 12.16 12.79 -10.95
N TYR A 88 11.80 13.64 -9.98
CA TYR A 88 10.87 13.27 -8.90
C TYR A 88 9.45 13.09 -9.43
N TYR A 89 8.75 12.07 -8.92
CA TYR A 89 7.35 11.80 -9.20
C TYR A 89 6.45 12.55 -8.21
N VAL A 90 5.43 13.24 -8.71
CA VAL A 90 4.49 14.03 -7.90
C VAL A 90 3.20 13.25 -7.70
N LEU A 91 3.19 12.41 -6.67
CA LEU A 91 2.06 11.52 -6.35
C LEU A 91 0.76 12.28 -6.01
N GLN A 92 0.87 13.51 -5.48
CA GLN A 92 -0.27 14.35 -5.08
C GLN A 92 -1.11 14.85 -6.26
N LEU A 93 -0.65 14.67 -7.51
CA LEU A 93 -1.35 15.10 -8.71
C LEU A 93 -2.25 14.03 -9.33
N ILE A 94 -2.30 12.83 -8.76
CA ILE A 94 -3.10 11.73 -9.29
C ILE A 94 -4.04 11.15 -8.23
N GLU A 95 -5.16 10.61 -8.71
CA GLU A 95 -6.01 9.71 -7.94
C GLU A 95 -5.78 8.30 -8.49
N SER A 96 -5.47 7.36 -7.60
CA SER A 96 -5.11 5.99 -7.99
C SER A 96 -5.40 5.02 -6.85
N ASP A 97 -5.87 3.83 -7.17
CA ASP A 97 -6.00 2.74 -6.18
C ASP A 97 -4.64 2.34 -5.59
N GLY A 98 -3.52 2.69 -6.23
CA GLY A 98 -2.17 2.52 -5.69
C GLY A 98 -1.76 3.55 -4.64
N LEU A 99 -2.53 4.65 -4.46
CA LEU A 99 -2.35 5.67 -3.43
C LEU A 99 -3.55 5.63 -2.48
N PRO A 100 -3.59 4.67 -1.53
CA PRO A 100 -4.78 4.46 -0.73
C PRO A 100 -4.98 5.57 0.29
N MET A 101 -6.23 5.95 0.52
CA MET A 101 -6.61 6.86 1.62
C MET A 101 -6.19 6.31 2.99
N TYR A 102 -6.27 4.98 3.14
CA TYR A 102 -5.95 4.28 4.38
C TYR A 102 -4.46 3.96 4.43
N SER A 103 -3.62 4.96 4.73
CA SER A 103 -2.16 4.84 4.79
C SER A 103 -1.57 5.51 6.03
N HIS A 104 -0.38 5.06 6.43
CA HIS A 104 0.46 5.74 7.44
C HIS A 104 1.67 6.45 6.82
N ALA A 105 1.64 6.72 5.51
CA ALA A 105 2.66 7.48 4.82
C ALA A 105 3.07 8.75 5.59
N GLY A 106 4.38 8.95 5.73
CA GLY A 106 4.96 10.14 6.39
C GLY A 106 4.88 10.15 7.92
N MET A 107 4.33 9.10 8.56
CA MET A 107 4.32 8.99 10.02
C MET A 107 5.65 8.48 10.59
N TYR A 108 6.41 7.70 9.81
CA TYR A 108 7.73 7.17 10.17
C TYR A 108 8.50 6.68 8.91
N GLU A 109 9.81 6.41 9.05
CA GLU A 109 10.65 5.99 7.94
C GLU A 109 10.30 4.58 7.42
N GLY A 110 10.37 4.40 6.09
CA GLY A 110 10.12 3.10 5.45
C GLY A 110 8.67 2.87 5.01
N VAL A 111 7.78 3.85 5.19
CA VAL A 111 6.37 3.79 4.77
C VAL A 111 6.04 5.05 3.96
N ASP A 112 5.81 4.86 2.67
CA ASP A 112 5.46 5.92 1.73
C ASP A 112 3.96 5.90 1.38
N GLU A 113 3.55 6.85 0.55
CA GLU A 113 2.16 7.08 0.10
C GLU A 113 1.56 5.89 -0.67
N THR A 114 2.37 4.93 -1.12
CA THR A 114 1.88 3.72 -1.79
C THR A 114 1.44 2.63 -0.81
N SER A 115 1.83 2.75 0.46
CA SER A 115 1.51 1.75 1.49
C SER A 115 0.05 1.78 1.93
N PHE A 116 -0.48 0.60 2.28
CA PHE A 116 -1.82 0.48 2.88
C PHE A 116 -1.71 0.11 4.37
N ARG A 117 -2.48 0.76 5.23
CA ARG A 117 -2.57 0.45 6.65
C ARG A 117 -3.43 -0.81 6.88
N GLY A 118 -2.80 -1.98 6.84
CA GLY A 118 -3.46 -3.28 6.95
C GLY A 118 -4.23 -3.49 8.26
N SER A 119 -3.81 -2.89 9.38
CA SER A 119 -4.54 -3.01 10.66
C SER A 119 -5.98 -2.50 10.63
N PHE A 120 -6.38 -1.66 9.67
CA PHE A 120 -7.79 -1.27 9.54
C PHE A 120 -8.72 -2.46 9.23
N LEU A 121 -8.18 -3.56 8.69
CA LEU A 121 -8.94 -4.78 8.45
C LEU A 121 -9.39 -5.47 9.75
N GLU A 122 -8.72 -5.22 10.89
CA GLU A 122 -9.10 -5.77 12.20
C GLU A 122 -10.50 -5.31 12.64
N ASP A 123 -10.91 -4.11 12.21
CA ASP A 123 -12.23 -3.54 12.50
C ASP A 123 -13.30 -3.89 11.46
N CYS A 124 -12.95 -4.71 10.45
CA CYS A 124 -13.80 -5.03 9.30
C CYS A 124 -14.47 -6.41 9.38
N MET A 125 -14.62 -6.97 10.59
CA MET A 125 -15.05 -8.35 10.79
C MET A 125 -16.52 -8.64 10.48
N ASN A 126 -17.34 -7.61 10.24
CA ASN A 126 -18.69 -7.82 9.68
C ASN A 126 -18.65 -8.08 8.17
N VAL A 127 -17.49 -7.85 7.53
CA VAL A 127 -17.26 -8.04 6.10
C VAL A 127 -16.35 -9.25 5.85
N ILE A 128 -15.17 -9.27 6.47
CA ILE A 128 -14.17 -10.31 6.24
C ILE A 128 -14.21 -11.40 7.33
N SER A 129 -13.67 -12.57 7.00
CA SER A 129 -13.51 -13.67 7.96
C SER A 129 -12.20 -13.58 8.74
N ASP A 130 -12.09 -14.30 9.86
CA ASP A 130 -10.83 -14.44 10.60
C ASP A 130 -9.70 -14.99 9.72
N GLN A 131 -10.02 -15.92 8.81
CA GLN A 131 -9.05 -16.46 7.87
C GLN A 131 -8.53 -15.41 6.89
N MET A 132 -9.41 -14.54 6.40
CA MET A 132 -9.01 -13.43 5.53
C MET A 132 -8.17 -12.42 6.29
N LEU A 133 -8.58 -12.06 7.52
CA LEU A 133 -7.79 -11.18 8.37
C LEU A 133 -6.40 -11.77 8.62
N ALA A 134 -6.30 -13.05 9.01
CA ALA A 134 -5.02 -13.73 9.21
C ALA A 134 -4.15 -13.70 7.95
N ALA A 135 -4.77 -13.95 6.78
CA ALA A 135 -4.05 -13.87 5.51
C ALA A 135 -3.49 -12.45 5.25
N ALA A 136 -4.10 -11.36 5.72
CA ALA A 136 -3.56 -10.01 5.55
C ALA A 136 -2.14 -9.84 6.14
N TRP A 137 -1.80 -10.61 7.19
CA TRP A 137 -0.51 -10.56 7.88
C TRP A 137 0.60 -11.34 7.16
N GLU A 138 0.29 -11.96 6.03
CA GLU A 138 1.26 -12.68 5.20
C GLU A 138 1.75 -11.82 4.04
N HIS A 139 3.04 -11.91 3.73
CA HIS A 139 3.59 -11.37 2.49
C HIS A 139 2.90 -11.99 1.27
N LYS A 140 2.80 -11.24 0.17
CA LYS A 140 2.15 -11.72 -1.06
C LYS A 140 3.01 -11.43 -2.28
N LEU A 141 3.26 -12.47 -3.06
CA LEU A 141 3.70 -12.34 -4.43
C LEU A 141 2.54 -11.82 -5.30
N PRO A 142 2.79 -11.27 -6.49
CA PRO A 142 1.79 -10.57 -7.30
C PRO A 142 0.50 -11.39 -7.56
N GLU A 143 0.62 -12.67 -7.89
CA GLU A 143 -0.53 -13.55 -8.15
C GLU A 143 -1.35 -13.80 -6.88
N ALA A 144 -0.68 -13.93 -5.73
CA ALA A 144 -1.33 -14.09 -4.44
C ALA A 144 -2.03 -12.78 -4.00
N ALA A 145 -1.41 -11.63 -4.27
CA ALA A 145 -1.99 -10.31 -4.05
C ALA A 145 -3.28 -10.15 -4.85
N LEU A 146 -3.25 -10.50 -6.14
CA LEU A 146 -4.43 -10.47 -7.01
C LEU A 146 -5.57 -11.34 -6.51
N LYS A 147 -5.26 -12.58 -6.12
CA LYS A 147 -6.26 -13.51 -5.59
C LYS A 147 -6.86 -12.98 -4.29
N TYR A 148 -6.03 -12.45 -3.40
CA TYR A 148 -6.49 -11.91 -2.12
C TYR A 148 -7.33 -10.65 -2.30
N GLY A 149 -6.91 -9.72 -3.16
CA GLY A 149 -7.67 -8.51 -3.49
C GLY A 149 -9.06 -8.82 -4.06
N ARG A 150 -9.15 -9.80 -4.97
CA ARG A 150 -10.46 -10.26 -5.49
C ARG A 150 -11.34 -10.87 -4.41
N ALA A 151 -10.77 -11.68 -3.52
CA ALA A 151 -11.51 -12.26 -2.40
C ALA A 151 -12.03 -11.18 -1.42
N LEU A 152 -11.28 -10.09 -1.21
CA LEU A 152 -11.73 -8.95 -0.40
C LEU A 152 -12.92 -8.24 -1.04
N LEU A 153 -12.87 -7.99 -2.36
CA LEU A 153 -13.99 -7.37 -3.08
C LEU A 153 -15.24 -8.25 -3.04
N GLU A 154 -15.10 -9.55 -3.29
CA GLU A 154 -16.21 -10.50 -3.20
C GLU A 154 -16.82 -10.54 -1.79
N ALA A 155 -15.99 -10.51 -0.74
CA ALA A 155 -16.48 -10.46 0.63
C ALA A 155 -17.24 -9.16 0.95
N ALA A 156 -16.79 -8.03 0.41
CA ALA A 156 -17.50 -6.75 0.53
C ALA A 156 -18.87 -6.80 -0.15
N ASP A 157 -18.95 -7.33 -1.36
CA ASP A 157 -20.21 -7.44 -2.10
C ASP A 157 -21.21 -8.37 -1.38
N VAL A 158 -20.75 -9.51 -0.86
CA VAL A 158 -21.59 -10.42 -0.06
C VAL A 158 -22.08 -9.75 1.23
N ALA A 159 -21.23 -8.97 1.90
CA ALA A 159 -21.56 -8.33 3.16
C ALA A 159 -22.50 -7.11 3.02
N GLU A 160 -22.56 -6.50 1.84
CA GLU A 160 -23.52 -5.43 1.53
C GLU A 160 -24.97 -5.95 1.58
N ASP A 161 -25.19 -7.17 1.09
CA ASP A 161 -26.49 -7.84 1.12
C ASP A 161 -26.74 -8.61 2.44
N SER A 162 -25.71 -9.25 2.98
CA SER A 162 -25.81 -10.13 4.15
C SER A 162 -24.58 -9.99 5.06
N PRO A 163 -24.52 -8.91 5.86
CA PRO A 163 -23.37 -8.65 6.71
C PRO A 163 -23.22 -9.76 7.75
N ARG A 164 -21.98 -10.11 8.06
CA ARG A 164 -21.69 -11.05 9.15
C ARG A 164 -22.15 -10.40 10.45
N VAL A 165 -23.08 -11.04 11.14
CA VAL A 165 -23.47 -10.60 12.49
C VAL A 165 -22.42 -11.12 13.46
N GLN A 166 -21.44 -10.28 13.84
CA GLN A 166 -20.62 -10.60 15.00
C GLN A 166 -21.51 -10.61 16.24
N ARG A 167 -21.87 -11.81 16.70
CA ARG A 167 -22.42 -11.98 18.04
C ARG A 167 -21.30 -11.63 19.03
N ARG A 168 -21.36 -10.42 19.59
CA ARG A 168 -20.59 -10.07 20.79
C ARG A 168 -20.74 -11.22 21.79
N SER A 169 -19.62 -11.85 22.14
CA SER A 169 -19.57 -12.89 23.17
C SER A 169 -20.27 -12.38 24.43
N LEU A 170 -21.08 -13.22 25.08
CA LEU A 170 -21.71 -12.86 26.36
C LEU A 170 -20.67 -12.44 27.42
N LEU A 171 -19.41 -12.85 27.27
CA LEU A 171 -18.30 -12.46 28.13
C LEU A 171 -17.81 -11.02 27.91
N SER A 172 -17.99 -10.44 26.71
CA SER A 172 -17.61 -9.04 26.44
C SER A 172 -18.61 -8.03 27.05
N ARG A 173 -19.76 -8.51 27.55
CA ARG A 173 -20.74 -7.69 28.31
C ARG A 173 -20.38 -7.56 29.79
N LEU A 174 -19.46 -8.38 30.31
CA LEU A 174 -19.04 -8.39 31.72
C LEU A 174 -17.83 -7.49 31.98
N THR A 175 -17.14 -7.03 30.93
CA THR A 175 -16.06 -6.05 31.02
C THR A 175 -16.63 -4.64 30.88
N PHE A 176 -16.47 -3.78 31.89
CA PHE A 176 -16.80 -2.35 31.87
C PHE A 176 -15.90 -1.50 30.94
N SER A 177 -15.20 -2.14 30.01
CA SER A 177 -14.46 -1.47 28.95
C SER A 177 -15.46 -0.77 28.03
N LYS A 178 -15.24 0.51 27.77
CA LYS A 178 -15.95 1.26 26.73
C LYS A 178 -15.97 0.38 25.47
N PRO A 179 -17.13 0.04 24.89
CA PRO A 179 -17.15 -0.76 23.67
C PRO A 179 -16.28 0.00 22.66
N ALA A 180 -15.25 -0.66 22.12
CA ALA A 180 -14.57 -0.10 20.95
C ALA A 180 -15.67 0.22 19.94
N ASP A 181 -15.72 1.48 19.51
CA ASP A 181 -16.73 1.94 18.54
C ASP A 181 -16.50 1.12 17.28
N THR A 182 -17.31 0.07 17.13
CA THR A 182 -17.23 -0.82 15.98
C THR A 182 -17.60 0.03 14.77
N LEU A 183 -16.71 0.10 13.78
CA LEU A 183 -16.95 0.86 12.56
C LEU A 183 -18.32 0.51 11.98
N LEU A 184 -19.04 1.52 11.48
CA LEU A 184 -20.30 1.29 10.77
C LEU A 184 -20.04 0.37 9.57
N LEU A 185 -21.02 -0.46 9.20
CA LEU A 185 -20.85 -1.41 8.09
C LEU A 185 -20.34 -0.74 6.82
N GLN A 186 -20.85 0.45 6.48
CA GLN A 186 -20.39 1.20 5.31
C GLN A 186 -18.89 1.52 5.37
N GLN A 187 -18.38 1.93 6.54
CA GLN A 187 -16.95 2.22 6.70
C GLN A 187 -16.10 0.96 6.56
N GLN A 188 -16.59 -0.19 7.05
CA GLN A 188 -15.91 -1.47 6.87
C GLN A 188 -15.88 -1.88 5.38
N LEU A 189 -17.01 -1.73 4.67
CA LEU A 189 -17.10 -1.98 3.23
C LEU A 189 -16.12 -1.08 2.45
N ASP A 190 -16.06 0.20 2.78
CA ASP A 190 -15.17 1.17 2.11
C ASP A 190 -13.69 0.79 2.31
N ILE A 191 -13.28 0.42 3.53
CA ILE A 191 -11.93 -0.05 3.84
C ILE A 191 -11.59 -1.32 3.06
N VAL A 192 -12.47 -2.34 3.11
CA VAL A 192 -12.22 -3.64 2.46
C VAL A 192 -12.20 -3.48 0.94
N ARG A 193 -13.06 -2.63 0.37
CA ARG A 193 -13.05 -2.30 -1.06
C ARG A 193 -11.78 -1.58 -1.48
N ALA A 194 -11.33 -0.60 -0.69
CA ALA A 194 -10.07 0.10 -0.93
C ALA A 194 -8.88 -0.86 -0.87
N ALA A 195 -8.80 -1.72 0.15
CA ALA A 195 -7.76 -2.74 0.26
C ALA A 195 -7.80 -3.70 -0.95
N GLY A 196 -8.98 -4.18 -1.32
CA GLY A 196 -9.16 -5.09 -2.46
C GLY A 196 -8.67 -4.50 -3.77
N ARG A 197 -9.06 -3.25 -4.08
CA ARG A 197 -8.58 -2.55 -5.27
C ARG A 197 -7.08 -2.27 -5.23
N TRP A 198 -6.54 -1.88 -4.08
CA TRP A 198 -5.10 -1.64 -3.89
C TRP A 198 -4.27 -2.92 -4.14
N TYR A 199 -4.69 -4.06 -3.57
CA TYR A 199 -4.03 -5.36 -3.80
C TYR A 199 -4.04 -5.76 -5.28
N ILE A 200 -5.17 -5.55 -5.97
CA ILE A 200 -5.30 -5.83 -7.40
C ILE A 200 -4.40 -4.89 -8.20
N PHE A 201 -4.45 -3.59 -7.92
CA PHE A 201 -3.68 -2.57 -8.63
C PHE A 201 -2.19 -2.89 -8.68
N TRP A 202 -1.60 -3.23 -7.52
CA TRP A 202 -0.18 -3.56 -7.42
C TRP A 202 0.15 -4.96 -7.94
N GLY A 203 -0.72 -5.93 -7.69
CA GLY A 203 -0.56 -7.28 -8.21
C GLY A 203 -0.57 -7.34 -9.74
N GLU A 204 -1.43 -6.57 -10.42
CA GLU A 204 -1.46 -6.47 -11.90
C GLU A 204 -0.18 -5.86 -12.47
N ARG A 205 0.52 -5.05 -11.67
CA ARG A 205 1.79 -4.40 -12.03
C ARG A 205 3.01 -5.21 -11.61
N GLY A 206 2.81 -6.42 -11.07
CA GLY A 206 3.90 -7.31 -10.70
C GLY A 206 4.62 -6.93 -9.41
N HIS A 207 4.02 -6.10 -8.56
CA HIS A 207 4.62 -5.71 -7.28
C HIS A 207 4.25 -6.70 -6.17
N PRO A 208 5.25 -7.26 -5.44
CA PRO A 208 5.01 -7.97 -4.19
C PRO A 208 4.57 -7.02 -3.09
N ILE A 209 3.92 -7.58 -2.06
CA ILE A 209 3.45 -6.85 -0.91
C ILE A 209 4.04 -7.45 0.36
N ARG A 210 4.80 -6.65 1.09
CA ARG A 210 5.33 -7.02 2.40
C ARG A 210 4.36 -6.63 3.51
N ALA A 211 3.89 -7.61 4.27
CA ALA A 211 3.36 -7.37 5.61
C ALA A 211 4.48 -6.93 6.57
N TYR A 212 4.36 -5.76 7.17
CA TYR A 212 5.30 -5.19 8.13
C TYR A 212 4.60 -4.91 9.46
N PHE A 213 5.11 -5.46 10.57
CA PHE A 213 4.45 -5.42 11.87
C PHE A 213 5.40 -5.58 13.06
#